data_AF-A0A7V5N1Y7-F1
#
_entry.id   AF-A0A7V5N1Y7-F1
#
_cell.length_a   1.000
_cell.length_b   1.000
_cell.length_c   1.000
_cell.angle_alpha   90.00
_cell.angle_beta   90.00
_cell.angle_gamma   90.00
#
_symmetry.space_group_name_H-M   'P 1'
#
loop_
_entity.id
_entity.type
_entity.pdbx_description
1 polymer ?
#
loop_
_entity_poly.entity_id
_entity_poly.type
_entity_poly.pdbx_seq_one_letter_code
_entity_poly.pdbx_strand_id
1 'polypeptide(L)'
;CEKKIIKSDALEALIEYDWPGNVRELKNFIERLVIISSSSEISYKDLPSDFKNLTKKKESLQENTDPWFEEKNYRLAKLLFEKEFLKRKLLEYGGNVSKTAREIGLERAYLQKKIKEFNLKAESED
;
A
#
# COMPACT_ATOMS: atom_id res chain seq x y z
N CYS A 1 -1.50 -10.28 38.41
CA CYS A 1 -1.65 -9.62 37.10
C CYS A 1 -3.07 -9.09 36.99
N GLU A 2 -3.22 -7.78 36.90
CA GLU A 2 -4.52 -7.16 36.66
C GLU A 2 -4.93 -7.44 35.21
N LYS A 3 -6.17 -7.88 34.99
CA LYS A 3 -6.67 -8.15 33.63
C LYS A 3 -6.89 -6.81 32.93
N LYS A 4 -6.36 -6.69 31.72
CA LYS A 4 -6.57 -5.52 30.86
C LYS A 4 -7.52 -5.85 29.72
N ILE A 5 -8.36 -4.88 29.38
CA ILE A 5 -9.35 -4.97 28.31
C ILE A 5 -8.84 -4.17 27.12
N ILE A 6 -8.76 -4.81 25.95
CA ILE A 6 -8.46 -4.13 24.69
C ILE A 6 -9.79 -3.70 24.09
N LYS A 7 -9.94 -2.40 23.81
CA LYS A 7 -11.13 -1.85 23.15
C LYS A 7 -11.14 -2.20 21.67
N SER A 8 -12.33 -2.17 21.04
CA SER A 8 -12.51 -2.57 19.63
C SER A 8 -11.60 -1.79 18.68
N ASP A 9 -11.42 -0.49 18.92
CA ASP A 9 -10.57 0.38 18.10
C ASP A 9 -9.08 -0.04 18.12
N ALA A 10 -8.57 -0.44 19.28
CA ALA A 10 -7.24 -1.01 19.39
C ALA A 10 -7.17 -2.41 18.77
N LEU A 11 -8.22 -3.21 18.94
CA LEU A 11 -8.30 -4.57 18.42
C LEU A 11 -8.27 -4.60 16.88
N GLU A 12 -9.05 -3.74 16.24
CA GLU A 12 -9.10 -3.57 14.78
C GLU A 12 -7.70 -3.26 14.23
N ALA A 13 -7.00 -2.31 14.82
CA ALA A 13 -5.65 -1.97 14.40
C ALA A 13 -4.65 -3.12 14.57
N LEU A 14 -4.79 -3.95 15.62
CA LEU A 14 -3.97 -5.15 15.83
C LEU A 14 -4.26 -6.25 14.79
N ILE A 15 -5.51 -6.36 14.34
CA ILE A 15 -5.95 -7.34 13.33
C ILE A 15 -5.49 -6.95 11.93
N GLU A 16 -5.54 -5.66 11.59
CA GLU A 16 -5.11 -5.15 10.28
C GLU A 16 -3.60 -5.26 10.03
N TYR A 17 -2.83 -5.43 11.11
CA TYR A 17 -1.38 -5.56 11.03
C TYR A 17 -0.97 -7.00 10.68
N ASP A 18 -0.09 -7.17 9.68
CA ASP A 18 0.26 -8.50 9.16
C ASP A 18 1.23 -9.30 10.05
N TRP A 19 1.84 -8.67 11.06
CA TRP A 19 2.83 -9.30 11.97
C TRP A 19 3.92 -10.09 11.23
N PRO A 20 4.86 -9.42 10.54
CA PRO A 20 5.85 -10.07 9.66
C PRO A 20 6.73 -11.11 10.37
N GLY A 21 6.96 -10.99 11.69
CA GLY A 21 7.65 -11.98 12.51
C GLY A 21 6.75 -13.01 13.18
N ASN A 22 5.52 -13.20 12.66
CA ASN A 22 4.52 -14.16 13.11
C ASN A 22 3.98 -13.87 14.54
N VAL A 23 3.30 -14.87 15.12
CA VAL A 23 2.67 -14.84 16.46
C VAL A 23 3.64 -14.39 17.58
N ARG A 24 4.96 -14.58 17.40
CA ARG A 24 5.96 -14.11 18.39
C ARG A 24 6.05 -12.59 18.47
N GLU A 25 5.93 -11.89 17.34
CA GLU A 25 5.92 -10.42 17.35
C GLU A 25 4.65 -9.90 18.01
N LEU A 26 3.49 -10.47 17.67
CA LEU A 26 2.23 -10.12 18.33
C LEU A 26 2.33 -10.32 19.85
N LYS A 27 2.86 -11.47 20.29
CA LYS A 27 3.08 -11.75 21.72
C LYS A 27 3.99 -10.69 22.37
N ASN A 28 5.16 -10.42 21.79
CA ASN A 28 6.10 -9.43 22.32
C ASN A 28 5.48 -8.03 22.38
N PHE A 29 4.64 -7.68 21.39
CA PHE A 29 3.94 -6.41 21.35
C PHE A 29 2.89 -6.30 22.45
N ILE A 30 2.06 -7.33 22.63
CA ILE A 30 1.05 -7.39 23.71
C ILE A 30 1.71 -7.34 25.09
N GLU A 31 2.82 -8.07 25.30
CA GLU A 31 3.58 -8.02 26.55
C GLU A 31 4.09 -6.60 26.86
N ARG A 32 4.68 -5.91 25.87
CA ARG A 32 5.10 -4.52 26.02
C ARG A 32 3.92 -3.58 26.28
N LEU A 33 2.80 -3.77 25.59
CA LEU A 33 1.58 -3.00 25.77
C LEU A 33 1.03 -3.12 27.19
N VAL A 34 1.02 -4.32 27.76
CA VAL A 34 0.58 -4.55 29.13
C VAL A 34 1.52 -3.89 30.15
N ILE A 35 2.82 -3.79 29.87
CA ILE A 35 3.78 -3.09 30.74
C ILE A 35 3.62 -1.57 30.65
N ILE A 36 3.43 -1.03 29.44
CA ILE A 36 3.39 0.42 29.18
C ILE A 36 2.04 1.04 29.57
N SER A 37 0.94 0.32 29.38
CA SER A 37 -0.38 0.84 29.73
C SER A 37 -0.51 0.96 31.26
N SER A 38 -0.85 2.14 31.74
CA SER A 38 -1.18 2.36 33.16
C SER A 38 -2.67 2.11 33.45
N SER A 39 -3.50 2.08 32.41
CA SER A 39 -4.95 1.89 32.49
C SER A 39 -5.36 0.41 32.37
N SER A 40 -6.51 0.08 32.94
CA SER A 40 -7.17 -1.22 32.78
C SER A 40 -7.76 -1.41 31.37
N GLU A 41 -7.98 -0.32 30.64
CA GLU A 41 -8.49 -0.31 29.27
C GLU A 41 -7.43 0.25 28.31
N ILE A 42 -7.19 -0.46 27.21
CA ILE A 42 -6.26 -0.06 26.15
C ILE A 42 -7.09 0.33 24.92
N SER A 43 -7.00 1.60 24.54
CA SER A 43 -7.61 2.15 23.31
C SER A 43 -6.57 2.34 22.21
N TYR A 44 -7.01 2.67 21.00
CA TYR A 44 -6.11 2.95 19.88
C TYR A 44 -5.11 4.07 20.21
N LYS A 45 -5.52 5.04 21.04
CA LYS A 45 -4.66 6.17 21.46
C LYS A 45 -3.49 5.71 22.31
N ASP A 46 -3.64 4.62 23.04
CA ASP A 46 -2.63 4.07 23.95
C ASP A 46 -1.62 3.17 23.22
N LEU A 47 -1.88 2.85 21.95
CA LEU A 47 -0.93 2.09 21.12
C LEU A 47 0.34 2.93 20.85
N PRO A 48 1.54 2.30 20.88
CA PRO A 48 2.79 2.96 20.57
C PRO A 48 2.77 3.70 19.23
N SER A 49 3.37 4.89 19.18
CA SER A 49 3.45 5.71 17.96
C SER A 49 4.14 4.97 16.81
N ASP A 50 5.15 4.14 17.11
CA ASP A 50 5.84 3.32 16.12
C ASP A 50 4.87 2.36 15.40
N PHE A 51 3.95 1.75 16.14
CA PHE A 51 2.92 0.87 15.58
C PHE A 51 1.95 1.66 14.68
N LYS A 52 1.50 2.83 15.12
CA LYS A 52 0.61 3.71 14.34
C LYS A 52 1.26 4.21 13.04
N ASN A 53 2.58 4.44 13.07
CA ASN A 53 3.32 4.85 11.87
C ASN A 53 3.47 3.69 10.87
N LEU A 54 3.62 2.45 11.36
CA LEU A 54 3.68 1.27 10.52
C LEU A 54 2.34 0.97 9.84
N THR A 55 1.21 1.11 10.55
CA THR A 55 -0.13 0.95 9.95
C THR A 55 -0.46 2.05 8.95
N LYS A 56 -0.15 3.32 9.25
CA LYS A 56 -0.32 4.43 8.28
C LYS A 56 0.56 4.32 7.03
N LYS A 57 1.79 3.81 7.19
CA LYS A 57 2.67 3.52 6.05
C LYS A 57 2.09 2.38 5.21
N LYS A 58 1.36 1.45 5.82
CA LYS A 58 0.65 0.38 5.12
C LYS A 58 -0.58 0.91 4.37
N GLU A 59 -1.39 1.79 4.94
CA GLU A 59 -2.51 2.45 4.21
C GLU A 59 -2.03 3.17 2.94
N SER A 60 -0.82 3.75 2.97
CA SER A 60 -0.19 4.34 1.77
C SER A 60 0.48 3.33 0.82
N LEU A 61 0.62 2.05 1.20
CA LEU A 61 1.21 0.96 0.41
C LEU A 61 0.20 -0.15 0.03
N GLN A 62 -0.99 -0.18 0.63
CA GLN A 62 -2.03 -1.21 0.48
C GLN A 62 -3.13 -0.88 -0.54
N GLU A 63 -2.90 0.05 -1.47
CA GLU A 63 -3.62 0.07 -2.74
C GLU A 63 -2.98 -0.91 -3.76
N ASN A 64 -2.84 -2.18 -3.40
CA ASN A 64 -2.41 -3.24 -4.33
C ASN A 64 -3.38 -4.43 -4.30
N THR A 65 -4.69 -4.17 -4.21
CA THR A 65 -5.62 -5.04 -4.94
C THR A 65 -5.56 -4.58 -6.38
N ASP A 66 -4.84 -5.32 -7.21
CA ASP A 66 -4.73 -5.10 -8.64
C ASP A 66 -6.15 -5.04 -9.26
N PRO A 67 -6.73 -3.85 -9.55
CA PRO A 67 -8.16 -3.74 -9.83
C PRO A 67 -8.59 -4.48 -11.09
N TRP A 68 -7.63 -4.79 -11.96
CA TRP A 68 -7.84 -5.60 -13.16
C TRP A 68 -8.14 -7.07 -12.86
N PHE A 69 -7.76 -7.60 -11.70
CA PHE A 69 -7.99 -9.01 -11.35
C PHE A 69 -9.42 -9.27 -10.85
N GLU A 70 -10.08 -8.23 -10.33
CA GLU A 70 -11.49 -8.28 -9.89
C GLU A 70 -12.48 -7.98 -11.02
N GLU A 71 -11.99 -7.40 -12.12
CA GLU A 71 -12.80 -7.04 -13.28
C GLU A 71 -13.20 -8.29 -14.10
N LYS A 72 -14.50 -8.46 -14.31
CA LYS A 72 -15.07 -9.61 -15.04
C LYS A 72 -14.95 -9.44 -16.56
N ASN A 73 -14.90 -8.20 -17.04
CA ASN A 73 -14.76 -7.91 -18.46
C ASN A 73 -13.28 -7.85 -18.87
N TYR A 74 -12.83 -8.81 -19.66
CA TYR A 74 -11.45 -8.88 -20.14
C TYR A 74 -10.94 -7.60 -20.80
N ARG A 75 -11.78 -6.87 -21.57
CA ARG A 75 -11.35 -5.63 -22.23
C ARG A 75 -11.06 -4.53 -21.21
N LEU A 76 -11.87 -4.44 -20.16
CA LEU A 76 -11.67 -3.47 -19.09
C LEU A 76 -10.50 -3.85 -18.20
N ALA A 77 -10.36 -5.14 -17.84
CA ALA A 77 -9.23 -5.66 -17.08
C ALA A 77 -7.89 -5.35 -17.79
N LYS A 78 -7.82 -5.63 -19.09
CA LYS A 78 -6.63 -5.32 -19.91
C LYS A 78 -6.32 -3.82 -19.90
N LEU A 79 -7.34 -2.96 -20.00
CA LEU A 79 -7.16 -1.51 -20.01
C LEU A 79 -6.57 -1.00 -18.68
N LEU A 80 -7.10 -1.50 -17.56
CA LEU A 80 -6.65 -1.15 -16.21
C LEU A 80 -5.21 -1.59 -15.98
N PHE A 81 -4.89 -2.84 -16.36
CA PHE A 81 -3.54 -3.36 -16.32
C PHE A 81 -2.58 -2.52 -17.18
N GLU A 82 -2.92 -2.27 -18.45
CA GLU A 82 -2.08 -1.48 -19.36
C GLU A 82 -1.82 -0.08 -18.79
N LYS A 83 -2.85 0.58 -18.25
CA LYS A 83 -2.72 1.92 -17.66
C LYS A 83 -1.76 1.93 -16.48
N GLU A 84 -1.94 1.01 -15.53
CA GLU A 84 -1.11 0.96 -14.32
C GLU A 84 0.32 0.51 -14.62
N PHE A 85 0.48 -0.48 -15.50
CA PHE A 85 1.79 -0.93 -15.96
C PHE A 85 2.60 0.21 -16.60
N LEU A 86 1.99 0.96 -17.52
CA LEU A 86 2.65 2.08 -18.18
C LEU A 86 2.94 3.22 -17.22
N LYS A 87 2.04 3.52 -16.28
CA LYS A 87 2.25 4.54 -15.25
C LYS A 87 3.46 4.21 -14.39
N ARG A 88 3.55 2.99 -13.85
CA ARG A 88 4.68 2.53 -13.02
C ARG A 88 5.99 2.57 -13.79
N LYS A 89 6.01 2.07 -15.03
CA LYS A 89 7.21 2.08 -15.86
C LYS A 89 7.65 3.48 -16.27
N LEU A 90 6.72 4.41 -16.49
CA LEU A 90 7.07 5.81 -16.74
C LEU A 90 7.70 6.45 -15.50
N LEU A 91 7.14 6.22 -14.31
CA LEU A 91 7.72 6.71 -13.05
C LEU A 91 9.12 6.14 -12.80
N GLU A 92 9.32 4.83 -13.03
CA GLU A 92 10.62 4.15 -12.87
C GLU A 92 11.73 4.77 -13.73
N TYR A 93 11.38 5.30 -14.91
CA TYR A 93 12.32 5.94 -15.83
C TYR A 93 12.23 7.48 -15.83
N GLY A 94 11.63 8.08 -14.79
CA GLY A 94 11.58 9.54 -14.60
C GLY A 94 10.82 10.27 -15.71
N GLY A 95 9.74 9.67 -16.23
CA GLY A 95 8.91 10.26 -17.29
C GLY A 95 9.53 10.21 -18.70
N ASN A 96 10.72 9.61 -18.87
CA ASN A 96 11.38 9.56 -20.18
C ASN A 96 10.74 8.52 -21.10
N VAL A 97 9.77 8.95 -21.90
CA VAL A 97 9.01 8.11 -22.84
C VAL A 97 9.90 7.32 -23.79
N SER A 98 10.99 7.91 -24.29
CA SER A 98 11.91 7.23 -25.22
C SER A 98 12.70 6.11 -24.54
N LYS A 99 13.13 6.34 -23.29
CA LYS A 99 13.82 5.32 -22.48
C LYS A 99 12.84 4.22 -22.08
N THR A 100 11.67 4.58 -21.55
CA THR A 100 10.62 3.64 -21.15
C THR A 100 10.23 2.72 -22.30
N ALA A 101 9.95 3.27 -23.49
CA ALA A 101 9.57 2.49 -24.67
C ALA A 101 10.64 1.44 -25.04
N ARG A 102 11.91 1.82 -25.03
CA ARG A 102 13.03 0.93 -25.33
C ARG A 102 13.13 -0.21 -24.32
N GLU A 103 13.05 0.10 -23.03
CA GLU A 103 13.23 -0.88 -21.95
C GLU A 103 12.05 -1.85 -21.83
N ILE A 104 10.82 -1.41 -22.11
CA ILE A 104 9.64 -2.29 -22.08
C ILE A 104 9.36 -2.98 -23.42
N GLY A 105 10.18 -2.74 -24.44
CA GLY A 105 10.06 -3.37 -25.76
C GLY A 105 8.88 -2.87 -26.60
N LEU A 106 8.40 -1.64 -26.36
CA LEU A 106 7.32 -1.03 -27.15
C LEU A 106 7.86 0.02 -28.11
N GLU A 107 7.16 0.21 -29.23
CA GLU A 107 7.44 1.34 -30.11
C GLU A 107 7.10 2.66 -29.42
N ARG A 108 8.00 3.66 -29.56
CA ARG A 108 7.81 5.00 -28.96
C ARG A 108 6.48 5.62 -29.37
N ALA A 109 6.10 5.53 -30.65
CA ALA A 109 4.85 6.10 -31.15
C ALA A 109 3.61 5.43 -30.53
N TYR A 110 3.67 4.11 -30.31
CA TYR A 110 2.62 3.36 -29.63
C TYR A 110 2.48 3.77 -28.17
N LEU A 111 3.61 3.87 -27.45
CA LEU A 111 3.63 4.33 -26.07
C LEU A 111 3.07 5.76 -25.94
N GLN A 112 3.47 6.67 -26.84
CA GLN A 112 2.95 8.05 -26.86
C GLN A 112 1.44 8.11 -27.10
N LYS A 113 0.92 7.28 -28.00
CA LYS A 113 -0.53 7.17 -28.24
C LYS A 113 -1.25 6.71 -26.97
N LYS A 114 -0.73 5.69 -26.29
CA LYS A 114 -1.30 5.15 -25.05
C LYS A 114 -1.25 6.13 -23.88
N ILE A 115 -0.16 6.88 -23.74
CA ILE A 115 -0.03 7.95 -22.74
C ILE A 115 -1.12 9.00 -22.91
N LYS A 116 -1.38 9.43 -24.15
CA LYS A 116 -2.46 10.37 -24.48
C LYS A 116 -3.84 9.77 -24.22
N GLU A 117 -4.07 8.52 -24.63
CA GLU A 117 -5.33 7.79 -24.41
C GLU A 117 -5.67 7.68 -22.92
N PHE A 118 -4.66 7.48 -22.07
CA PHE A 118 -4.83 7.31 -20.63
C PHE A 118 -4.67 8.59 -19.80
N ASN A 119 -4.41 9.74 -20.44
CA ASN A 119 -4.08 11.01 -19.79
C ASN A 119 -2.96 10.88 -18.73
N LEU A 120 -1.97 10.04 -18.99
CA LEU A 120 -0.81 9.90 -18.10
C LEU A 120 0.08 11.13 -18.32
N LYS A 121 0.03 12.10 -17.40
CA LYS A 121 0.97 13.21 -17.43
C LYS A 121 2.35 12.69 -17.03
N ALA A 122 3.34 12.88 -17.90
CA ALA A 122 4.71 12.93 -17.44
C ALA A 122 4.83 14.25 -16.68
N GLU A 123 4.74 14.22 -15.36
CA GLU A 123 5.15 15.35 -14.54
C GLU A 123 6.66 15.48 -14.69
N SER A 124 7.09 16.28 -15.67
CA SER A 124 8.35 16.99 -15.59
C SER A 124 8.09 18.24 -14.75
N GLU A 125 8.56 18.22 -13.51
CA GLU A 125 8.83 19.44 -12.75
C GLU A 125 9.83 20.28 -13.56
N ASP A 126 9.40 21.46 -13.98
CA ASP A 126 10.25 22.63 -14.18
C ASP A 126 10.04 23.56 -12.96
#